data_AF-A0A352NGZ4-F1
#
_entry.id   AF-A0A352NGZ4-F1
#
_cell.length_a   1.000
_cell.length_b   1.000
_cell.length_c   1.000
_cell.angle_alpha   90.00
_cell.angle_beta   90.00
_cell.angle_gamma   90.00
#
_symmetry.space_group_name_H-M   'P 1'
#
loop_
_entity.id
_entity.type
_entity.pdbx_description
1 polymer ?
#
loop_
_entity_poly.entity_id
_entity_poly.type
_entity_poly.pdbx_seq_one_letter_code
_entity_poly.pdbx_strand_id
1 'polypeptide(L)'
;MAGKKQEKDIPMIQTVTPLDHYRLHIELGSGSVLELNMENRLRTNRYCDLNSDAVFRSAVTDGTKIIFATGDNDELEIFAREAVGMAMKAPGESVCILHIQPLENGRLRLEMKSGSTLTLNMENRLHTIRYSPLKEPEVLQSVSTDGENLFFGDVLNIDAEELTNLALTVPPAVKENEAK
;
A
#
# COMPACT_ATOMS: atom_id res chain seq x y z
N MET A 1 -31.23 -26.49 5.68
CA MET A 1 -30.74 -25.17 6.14
C MET A 1 -29.41 -24.94 5.48
N ALA A 2 -29.37 -24.11 4.44
CA ALA A 2 -28.13 -23.83 3.70
C ALA A 2 -27.23 -22.94 4.57
N GLY A 3 -26.08 -23.48 4.99
CA GLY A 3 -25.05 -22.69 5.65
C GLY A 3 -24.61 -21.58 4.70
N LYS A 4 -24.82 -20.32 5.08
CA LYS A 4 -24.17 -19.19 4.43
C LYS A 4 -22.66 -19.47 4.51
N LYS A 5 -22.02 -19.70 3.35
CA LYS A 5 -20.56 -19.58 3.24
C LYS A 5 -20.23 -18.18 3.77
N GLN A 6 -19.57 -18.09 4.92
CA GLN A 6 -18.90 -16.86 5.30
C GLN A 6 -17.89 -16.57 4.19
N GLU A 7 -18.18 -15.60 3.33
CA GLU A 7 -17.11 -14.90 2.62
C GLU A 7 -16.18 -14.39 3.71
N LYS A 8 -15.01 -15.02 3.84
CA LYS A 8 -13.97 -14.52 4.72
C LYS A 8 -13.61 -13.14 4.20
N ASP A 9 -14.02 -12.12 4.92
CA ASP A 9 -13.63 -10.74 4.64
C ASP A 9 -12.10 -10.70 4.70
N ILE A 10 -11.46 -10.36 3.58
CA ILE A 10 -10.01 -10.35 3.49
C ILE A 10 -9.53 -9.16 4.34
N PRO A 11 -8.64 -9.39 5.34
CA PRO A 11 -8.17 -8.29 6.18
C PRO A 11 -7.42 -7.24 5.35
N MET A 12 -7.55 -5.97 5.71
CA MET A 12 -6.85 -4.88 5.02
C MET A 12 -5.33 -5.01 5.14
N ILE A 13 -4.85 -5.50 6.29
CA ILE A 13 -3.45 -5.83 6.54
C ILE A 13 -3.37 -7.33 6.77
N GLN A 14 -2.76 -8.07 5.86
CA GLN A 14 -2.59 -9.51 6.00
C GLN A 14 -1.45 -9.84 6.96
N THR A 15 -0.31 -9.17 6.77
CA THR A 15 0.89 -9.37 7.58
C THR A 15 1.61 -8.04 7.79
N VAL A 16 2.35 -7.96 8.89
CA VAL A 16 3.32 -6.90 9.15
C VAL A 16 4.59 -7.53 9.69
N THR A 17 5.73 -7.18 9.11
CA THR A 17 7.05 -7.65 9.53
C THR A 17 7.96 -6.46 9.74
N PRO A 18 8.40 -6.18 10.98
CA PRO A 18 9.45 -5.22 11.25
C PRO A 18 10.77 -5.66 10.59
N LEU A 19 11.39 -4.72 9.88
CA LEU A 19 12.70 -4.87 9.25
C LEU A 19 13.72 -3.94 9.93
N ASP A 20 14.98 -4.08 9.55
CA ASP A 20 16.03 -3.18 9.98
C ASP A 20 15.81 -1.74 9.45
N HIS A 21 16.50 -0.78 10.07
CA HIS A 21 16.39 0.65 9.74
C HIS A 21 14.97 1.20 9.87
N TYR A 22 14.23 0.73 10.88
CA TYR A 22 12.87 1.18 11.20
C TYR A 22 11.91 1.12 10.00
N ARG A 23 12.00 0.03 9.24
CA ARG A 23 11.09 -0.26 8.13
C ARG A 23 10.04 -1.29 8.53
N LEU A 24 8.82 -1.14 8.02
CA LEU A 24 7.77 -2.16 8.14
C LEU A 24 7.47 -2.70 6.75
N HIS A 25 7.59 -4.02 6.59
CA HIS A 25 7.05 -4.71 5.43
C HIS A 25 5.60 -5.11 5.71
N ILE A 26 4.67 -4.58 4.93
CA ILE A 26 3.23 -4.70 5.15
C ILE A 26 2.60 -5.29 3.90
N GLU A 27 2.03 -6.49 4.00
CA GLU A 27 1.24 -7.08 2.93
C GLU A 27 -0.22 -6.69 3.12
N LEU A 28 -0.80 -6.03 2.12
CA LEU A 28 -2.18 -5.54 2.17
C LEU A 28 -3.15 -6.58 1.61
N GLY A 29 -4.42 -6.52 2.03
CA GLY A 29 -5.51 -7.37 1.53
C GLY A 29 -5.71 -7.29 0.01
N SER A 30 -5.30 -6.18 -0.61
CA SER A 30 -5.32 -5.99 -2.07
C SER A 30 -4.29 -6.83 -2.83
N GLY A 31 -3.35 -7.47 -2.12
CA GLY A 31 -2.15 -8.07 -2.69
C GLY A 31 -1.04 -7.06 -3.02
N SER A 32 -1.26 -5.78 -2.70
CA SER A 32 -0.21 -4.75 -2.72
C SER A 32 0.71 -4.91 -1.51
N VAL A 33 1.94 -4.44 -1.65
CA VAL A 33 2.96 -4.51 -0.59
C VAL A 33 3.48 -3.13 -0.32
N LEU A 34 3.50 -2.73 0.95
CA LEU A 34 4.05 -1.47 1.41
C LEU A 34 5.30 -1.71 2.26
N GLU A 35 6.42 -1.14 1.85
CA GLU A 35 7.59 -0.99 2.72
C GLU A 35 7.61 0.43 3.27
N LEU A 36 7.10 0.59 4.49
CA LEU A 36 6.97 1.87 5.15
C LEU A 36 8.28 2.23 5.86
N ASN A 37 8.88 3.37 5.52
CA ASN A 37 10.01 3.95 6.25
C ASN A 37 9.51 4.85 7.40
N MET A 38 9.81 4.48 8.63
CA MET A 38 9.41 5.23 9.82
C MET A 38 10.49 6.19 10.35
N GLU A 39 11.72 6.18 9.84
CA GLU A 39 12.83 6.98 10.40
C GLU A 39 12.51 8.48 10.48
N ASN A 40 11.86 9.03 9.45
CA ASN A 40 11.45 10.44 9.39
C ASN A 40 10.34 10.81 10.39
N ARG A 41 9.76 9.83 11.10
CA ARG A 41 8.65 9.99 12.05
C ARG A 41 9.01 9.69 13.48
N LEU A 42 10.09 8.95 13.72
CA LEU A 42 10.47 8.54 15.08
C LEU A 42 10.68 9.74 16.03
N ARG A 43 11.00 10.93 15.53
CA ARG A 43 11.19 12.11 16.40
C ARG A 43 9.93 12.95 16.63
N THR A 44 8.79 12.50 16.11
CA THR A 44 7.51 13.17 16.33
C THR A 44 6.88 12.68 17.62
N ASN A 45 6.07 13.53 18.27
CA ASN A 45 5.43 13.21 19.55
C ASN A 45 4.59 11.93 19.51
N ARG A 46 3.97 11.60 18.37
CA ARG A 46 3.12 10.40 18.25
C ARG A 46 3.92 9.11 18.12
N TYR A 47 5.11 9.16 17.53
CA TYR A 47 5.89 7.95 17.18
C TYR A 47 7.22 7.87 17.93
N CYS A 48 7.42 8.67 18.98
CA CYS A 48 8.69 8.70 19.72
C CYS A 48 9.03 7.38 20.40
N ASP A 49 8.03 6.61 20.83
CA ASP A 49 8.25 5.33 21.50
C ASP A 49 8.81 4.27 20.54
N LEU A 50 8.59 4.45 19.23
CA LEU A 50 9.14 3.59 18.19
C LEU A 50 10.66 3.76 17.99
N ASN A 51 11.33 4.72 18.67
CA ASN A 51 12.80 4.76 18.72
C ASN A 51 13.38 3.58 19.53
N SER A 52 12.58 2.94 20.37
CA SER A 52 12.98 1.70 21.03
C SER A 52 12.88 0.55 20.02
N ASP A 53 14.01 -0.06 19.68
CA ASP A 53 14.06 -1.23 18.78
C ASP A 53 13.15 -2.37 19.29
N ALA A 54 13.09 -2.56 20.62
CA ALA A 54 12.22 -3.56 21.22
C ALA A 54 10.73 -3.27 20.98
N VAL A 55 10.31 -2.00 21.08
CA VAL A 55 8.92 -1.58 20.79
C VAL A 55 8.65 -1.69 19.30
N PHE A 56 9.56 -1.20 18.45
CA PHE A 56 9.38 -1.26 16.99
C PHE A 56 9.26 -2.71 16.49
N ARG A 57 10.08 -3.62 17.02
CA ARG A 57 10.05 -5.06 16.67
C ARG A 57 8.84 -5.79 17.25
N SER A 58 8.07 -5.18 18.13
CA SER A 58 6.85 -5.76 18.66
C SER A 58 5.65 -5.64 17.69
N ALA A 59 5.83 -5.07 16.49
CA ALA A 59 4.72 -4.78 15.60
C ALA A 59 3.94 -6.05 15.25
N VAL A 60 2.64 -6.03 15.50
CA VAL A 60 1.69 -7.07 15.12
C VAL A 60 0.49 -6.43 14.42
N THR A 61 -0.36 -7.24 13.78
CA THR A 61 -1.58 -6.76 13.11
C THR A 61 -2.79 -7.54 13.57
N ASP A 62 -3.92 -6.87 13.71
CA ASP A 62 -5.23 -7.48 13.92
C ASP A 62 -6.05 -7.63 12.63
N GLY A 63 -5.46 -7.22 11.49
CA GLY A 63 -6.11 -7.21 10.18
C GLY A 63 -6.52 -5.81 9.71
N THR A 64 -6.62 -4.83 10.60
CA THR A 64 -7.06 -3.46 10.30
C THR A 64 -6.01 -2.40 10.61
N LYS A 65 -5.20 -2.66 11.63
CA LYS A 65 -4.16 -1.76 12.14
C LYS A 65 -2.92 -2.54 12.55
N ILE A 66 -1.80 -1.82 12.56
CA ILE A 66 -0.53 -2.26 13.14
C ILE A 66 -0.51 -1.78 14.58
N ILE A 67 -0.16 -2.69 15.50
CA ILE A 67 -0.18 -2.48 16.94
C ILE A 67 1.25 -2.67 17.46
N PHE A 68 1.72 -1.73 18.26
CA PHE A 68 2.99 -1.81 18.98
C PHE A 68 2.74 -1.80 20.48
N ALA A 69 3.40 -2.72 21.19
CA ALA A 69 3.32 -2.83 22.64
C ALA A 69 4.24 -1.78 23.26
N THR A 70 3.66 -0.65 23.68
CA THR A 70 4.40 0.36 24.45
C THR A 70 4.35 0.00 25.94
N GLY A 71 5.38 0.38 26.69
CA GLY A 71 5.56 -0.08 28.08
C GLY A 71 4.51 0.41 29.08
N ASP A 72 3.72 1.43 28.73
CA ASP A 72 2.89 2.19 29.68
C ASP A 72 1.40 1.79 29.70
N ASN A 73 1.06 0.60 29.19
CA ASN A 73 -0.32 0.09 28.97
C ASN A 73 -1.09 0.78 27.84
N ASP A 74 -0.45 1.69 27.11
CA ASP A 74 -0.99 2.24 25.86
C ASP A 74 -0.47 1.44 24.67
N GLU A 75 -1.31 1.22 23.67
CA GLU A 75 -0.90 0.64 22.40
C GLU A 75 -0.74 1.76 21.38
N LEU A 76 0.40 1.77 20.68
CA LEU A 76 0.54 2.65 19.53
C LEU A 76 -0.08 1.95 18.32
N GLU A 77 -1.01 2.63 17.68
CA GLU A 77 -1.76 2.08 16.56
C GLU A 77 -1.54 2.88 15.27
N ILE A 78 -1.34 2.15 14.17
CA ILE A 78 -1.26 2.70 12.81
C ILE A 78 -2.26 1.95 11.92
N PHE A 79 -3.32 2.61 11.48
CA PHE A 79 -4.31 2.03 10.56
C PHE A 79 -3.75 1.86 9.15
N ALA A 80 -4.29 0.92 8.37
CA ALA A 80 -3.82 0.65 7.00
C ALA A 80 -3.79 1.90 6.11
N ARG A 81 -4.87 2.70 6.10
CA ARG A 81 -4.93 3.97 5.37
C ARG A 81 -3.91 4.98 5.88
N GLU A 82 -3.65 4.96 7.18
CA GLU A 82 -2.62 5.81 7.77
C GLU A 82 -1.23 5.39 7.30
N ALA A 83 -0.90 4.10 7.31
CA ALA A 83 0.38 3.57 6.83
C ALA A 83 0.64 3.95 5.35
N VAL A 84 -0.34 3.76 4.48
CA VAL A 84 -0.25 4.18 3.07
C VAL A 84 -0.07 5.70 2.98
N GLY A 85 -0.87 6.46 3.74
CA GLY A 85 -0.72 7.91 3.82
C GLY A 85 0.68 8.34 4.26
N MET A 86 1.27 7.65 5.24
CA MET A 86 2.64 7.93 5.72
C MET A 86 3.71 7.65 4.68
N ALA A 87 3.50 6.64 3.84
CA ALA A 87 4.40 6.35 2.74
C ALA A 87 4.35 7.47 1.69
N MET A 88 3.15 7.91 1.33
CA MET A 88 2.93 8.90 0.26
C MET A 88 3.44 10.31 0.62
N LYS A 89 3.33 10.72 1.89
CA LYS A 89 3.73 12.08 2.34
C LYS A 89 4.66 12.00 3.52
N ALA A 90 5.79 12.71 3.53
CA ALA A 90 6.61 12.86 4.73
C ALA A 90 5.94 13.85 5.73
N PRO A 91 6.32 13.87 7.01
CA PRO A 91 5.76 14.83 7.97
C PRO A 91 5.97 16.28 7.51
N GLY A 92 4.86 17.03 7.37
CA GLY A 92 4.90 18.43 6.94
C GLY A 92 5.13 18.64 5.43
N GLU A 93 5.16 17.58 4.63
CA GLU A 93 5.35 17.66 3.18
C GLU A 93 4.10 17.22 2.40
N SER A 94 4.05 17.61 1.12
CA SER A 94 3.08 17.09 0.14
C SER A 94 3.45 15.69 -0.34
N VAL A 95 2.56 15.07 -1.11
CA VAL A 95 2.86 13.81 -1.81
C VAL A 95 4.05 14.03 -2.74
N CYS A 96 4.98 13.07 -2.76
CA CYS A 96 6.13 13.14 -3.66
C CYS A 96 6.60 11.74 -4.07
N ILE A 97 6.16 11.30 -5.25
CA ILE A 97 6.58 10.09 -5.96
C ILE A 97 7.84 10.44 -6.73
N LEU A 98 8.95 9.77 -6.45
CA LEU A 98 10.24 10.04 -7.10
C LEU A 98 10.42 9.17 -8.34
N HIS A 99 10.10 7.88 -8.21
CA HIS A 99 10.30 6.90 -9.26
C HIS A 99 9.13 5.95 -9.34
N ILE A 100 8.82 5.53 -10.57
CA ILE A 100 7.82 4.50 -10.86
C ILE A 100 8.47 3.48 -11.79
N GLN A 101 8.25 2.22 -11.48
CA GLN A 101 8.74 1.10 -12.27
C GLN A 101 7.59 0.12 -12.51
N PRO A 102 7.16 -0.05 -13.77
CA PRO A 102 6.36 -1.19 -14.17
C PRO A 102 7.10 -2.50 -13.89
N LEU A 103 6.39 -3.43 -13.27
CA LEU A 103 6.85 -4.79 -13.01
C LEU A 103 6.01 -5.79 -13.82
N GLU A 104 6.42 -7.06 -13.78
CA GLU A 104 5.64 -8.15 -14.38
C GLU A 104 4.23 -8.27 -13.78
N ASN A 105 3.32 -8.93 -14.50
CA ASN A 105 1.95 -9.23 -14.08
C ASN A 105 1.12 -7.98 -13.70
N GLY A 106 1.41 -6.83 -14.31
CA GLY A 106 0.65 -5.60 -14.07
C GLY A 106 0.91 -4.99 -12.70
N ARG A 107 2.06 -5.27 -12.07
CA ARG A 107 2.45 -4.59 -10.82
C ARG A 107 3.16 -3.28 -11.12
N LEU A 108 3.03 -2.32 -10.22
CA LEU A 108 3.74 -1.04 -10.29
C LEU A 108 4.48 -0.82 -8.98
N ARG A 109 5.79 -0.60 -9.04
CA ARG A 109 6.58 -0.20 -7.88
C ARG A 109 6.77 1.30 -7.89
N LEU A 110 6.40 1.95 -6.80
CA LEU A 110 6.54 3.37 -6.61
C LEU A 110 7.49 3.62 -5.45
N GLU A 111 8.45 4.53 -5.65
CA GLU A 111 9.39 4.98 -4.62
C GLU A 111 9.05 6.40 -4.22
N MET A 112 8.78 6.60 -2.93
CA MET A 112 8.36 7.88 -2.37
C MET A 112 9.56 8.64 -1.82
N LYS A 113 9.48 9.98 -1.82
CA LYS A 113 10.47 10.85 -1.17
C LYS A 113 10.63 10.58 0.33
N SER A 114 9.60 10.01 0.97
CA SER A 114 9.67 9.55 2.37
C SER A 114 10.69 8.41 2.58
N GLY A 115 11.22 7.81 1.49
CA GLY A 115 12.06 6.62 1.51
C GLY A 115 11.27 5.31 1.60
N SER A 116 9.93 5.39 1.58
CA SER A 116 9.01 4.25 1.53
C SER A 116 8.82 3.76 0.10
N THR A 117 8.48 2.49 -0.07
CA THR A 117 8.12 1.94 -1.38
C THR A 117 6.74 1.30 -1.33
N LEU A 118 5.96 1.45 -2.40
CA LEU A 118 4.65 0.83 -2.56
C LEU A 118 4.67 0.01 -3.85
N THR A 119 4.49 -1.30 -3.74
CA THR A 119 4.23 -2.18 -4.88
C THR A 119 2.74 -2.38 -5.01
N LEU A 120 2.13 -1.71 -5.97
CA LEU A 120 0.71 -1.76 -6.28
C LEU A 120 0.39 -3.00 -7.11
N ASN A 121 -0.62 -3.77 -6.67
CA ASN A 121 -1.13 -4.90 -7.43
C ASN A 121 -2.29 -4.46 -8.34
N MET A 122 -2.05 -4.39 -9.66
CA MET A 122 -3.11 -4.07 -10.63
C MET A 122 -3.64 -5.27 -11.39
N GLU A 123 -3.10 -6.48 -11.22
CA GLU A 123 -3.35 -7.65 -12.08
C GLU A 123 -4.84 -7.86 -12.42
N ASN A 124 -5.67 -8.07 -11.40
CA ASN A 124 -7.12 -8.25 -11.58
C ASN A 124 -7.83 -6.94 -11.98
N ARG A 125 -7.26 -5.78 -11.63
CA ARG A 125 -7.81 -4.47 -11.94
C ARG A 125 -7.68 -4.14 -13.42
N LEU A 126 -6.64 -4.66 -14.08
CA LEU A 126 -6.49 -4.57 -15.53
C LEU A 126 -7.73 -5.10 -16.27
N HIS A 127 -8.53 -5.98 -15.68
CA HIS A 127 -9.75 -6.50 -16.32
C HIS A 127 -10.98 -5.59 -16.17
N THR A 128 -10.86 -4.49 -15.44
CA THR A 128 -11.94 -3.51 -15.27
C THR A 128 -11.89 -2.45 -16.35
N ILE A 129 -13.03 -1.81 -16.65
CA ILE A 129 -13.15 -0.78 -17.70
C ILE A 129 -12.13 0.35 -17.51
N ARG A 130 -11.90 0.80 -16.27
CA ARG A 130 -11.01 1.94 -15.99
C ARG A 130 -9.53 1.63 -16.26
N TYR A 131 -9.09 0.41 -15.95
CA TYR A 131 -7.66 0.04 -16.06
C TYR A 131 -7.37 -0.93 -17.20
N SER A 132 -8.36 -1.29 -18.03
CA SER A 132 -8.14 -2.16 -19.20
C SER A 132 -7.15 -1.66 -20.23
N PRO A 133 -6.96 -0.35 -20.44
CA PRO A 133 -5.89 0.11 -21.32
C PRO A 133 -4.50 -0.29 -20.84
N LEU A 134 -4.30 -0.49 -19.52
CA LEU A 134 -3.02 -0.91 -18.96
C LEU A 134 -2.67 -2.38 -19.25
N LYS A 135 -3.55 -3.14 -19.90
CA LYS A 135 -3.20 -4.46 -20.45
C LYS A 135 -2.23 -4.36 -21.63
N GLU A 136 -2.21 -3.23 -22.33
CA GLU A 136 -1.28 -3.00 -23.41
C GLU A 136 0.10 -2.68 -22.81
N PRO A 137 1.14 -3.49 -23.09
CA PRO A 137 2.45 -3.31 -22.47
C PRO A 137 3.04 -1.94 -22.74
N GLU A 138 2.85 -1.39 -23.94
CA GLU A 138 3.34 -0.05 -24.31
C GLU A 138 2.70 1.06 -23.44
N VAL A 139 1.40 0.94 -23.14
CA VAL A 139 0.69 1.88 -22.27
C VAL A 139 1.19 1.74 -20.82
N LEU A 140 1.30 0.52 -20.30
CA LEU A 140 1.81 0.29 -18.94
C LEU A 140 3.24 0.80 -18.77
N GLN A 141 4.09 0.59 -19.79
CA GLN A 141 5.49 1.04 -19.80
C GLN A 141 5.63 2.55 -19.97
N SER A 142 4.61 3.25 -20.47
CA SER A 142 4.59 4.71 -20.60
C SER A 142 4.40 5.45 -19.27
N VAL A 143 4.26 4.74 -18.15
CA VAL A 143 3.95 5.34 -16.86
C VAL A 143 4.96 6.43 -16.48
N SER A 144 4.44 7.55 -16.02
CA SER A 144 5.20 8.72 -15.58
C SER A 144 4.50 9.38 -14.39
N THR A 145 5.17 10.34 -13.75
CA THR A 145 4.62 11.10 -12.63
C THR A 145 5.09 12.55 -12.66
N ASP A 146 4.25 13.43 -12.16
CA ASP A 146 4.56 14.82 -11.82
C ASP A 146 5.05 14.98 -10.36
N GLY A 147 5.15 13.87 -9.63
CA GLY A 147 5.44 13.82 -8.20
C GLY A 147 4.19 13.59 -7.34
N GLU A 148 2.98 13.79 -7.85
CA GLU A 148 1.74 13.61 -7.08
C GLU A 148 0.84 12.52 -7.67
N ASN A 149 0.75 12.48 -9.00
CA ASN A 149 -0.16 11.64 -9.76
C ASN A 149 0.62 10.72 -10.71
N LEU A 150 -0.03 9.66 -11.19
CA LEU A 150 0.51 8.75 -12.20
C LEU A 150 -0.18 9.02 -13.53
N PHE A 151 0.59 9.04 -14.61
CA PHE A 151 0.10 9.25 -15.97
C PHE A 151 0.56 8.12 -16.88
N PHE A 152 -0.37 7.56 -17.64
CA PHE A 152 -0.11 6.55 -18.67
C PHE A 152 -0.43 7.15 -20.03
N GLY A 153 0.51 7.98 -20.53
CA GLY A 153 0.25 8.89 -21.65
C GLY A 153 -0.99 9.76 -21.41
N ASP A 154 -1.80 9.94 -22.45
CA ASP A 154 -3.08 10.66 -22.38
C ASP A 154 -4.27 9.75 -22.05
N VAL A 155 -4.02 8.48 -21.73
CA VAL A 155 -5.06 7.44 -21.63
C VAL A 155 -5.64 7.35 -20.23
N LEU A 156 -4.79 7.45 -19.21
CA LEU A 156 -5.18 7.26 -17.82
C LEU A 156 -4.34 8.14 -16.88
N ASN A 157 -5.03 8.75 -15.93
CA ASN A 157 -4.46 9.39 -14.75
C ASN A 157 -4.96 8.67 -13.50
N ILE A 158 -4.06 8.41 -12.54
CA ILE A 158 -4.38 7.95 -11.19
C ILE A 158 -3.88 9.00 -10.19
N ASP A 159 -4.80 9.60 -9.44
CA ASP A 159 -4.46 10.55 -8.38
C ASP A 159 -4.07 9.87 -7.05
N ALA A 160 -3.61 10.65 -6.08
CA ALA A 160 -3.15 10.12 -4.79
C ALA A 160 -4.25 9.41 -3.97
N GLU A 161 -5.51 9.84 -4.07
CA GLU A 161 -6.62 9.21 -3.35
C GLU A 161 -7.02 7.90 -4.03
N GLU A 162 -7.07 7.89 -5.36
CA GLU A 162 -7.27 6.68 -6.15
C GLU A 162 -6.16 5.66 -5.88
N LEU A 163 -4.90 6.10 -5.83
CA LEU A 163 -3.76 5.24 -5.49
C LEU A 163 -3.89 4.65 -4.08
N THR A 164 -4.31 5.45 -3.11
CA THR A 164 -4.59 4.97 -1.75
C THR A 164 -5.69 3.91 -1.76
N ASN A 165 -6.76 4.15 -2.52
CA ASN A 165 -7.87 3.20 -2.66
C ASN A 165 -7.43 1.92 -3.38
N LEU A 166 -6.59 2.01 -4.41
CA LEU A 166 -6.02 0.86 -5.11
C LEU A 166 -5.15 0.01 -4.19
N ALA A 167 -4.35 0.64 -3.32
CA ALA A 167 -3.50 -0.05 -2.36
C ALA A 167 -4.31 -0.80 -1.29
N LEU A 168 -5.45 -0.26 -0.85
CA LEU A 168 -6.21 -0.82 0.27
C LEU A 168 -7.37 -1.73 -0.13
N THR A 169 -7.95 -1.50 -1.31
CA THR A 169 -9.17 -2.21 -1.72
C THR A 169 -8.78 -3.52 -2.36
N VAL A 170 -9.46 -4.60 -1.99
CA VAL A 170 -9.33 -5.90 -2.67
C VAL A 170 -9.77 -5.73 -4.13
N PRO A 171 -8.95 -6.13 -5.12
CA PRO A 171 -9.38 -6.04 -6.51
C PRO A 171 -10.58 -6.96 -6.78
N PRO A 172 -11.47 -6.59 -7.71
CA PRO A 172 -12.61 -7.44 -8.04
C PRO A 172 -12.12 -8.80 -8.54
N ALA A 173 -12.81 -9.88 -8.14
CA ALA A 173 -12.52 -11.20 -8.69
C ALA A 173 -12.77 -11.20 -10.20
N VAL A 174 -11.78 -11.62 -10.98
CA VAL A 174 -11.98 -11.89 -12.40
C VAL A 174 -12.89 -13.11 -12.49
N LYS A 175 -14.13 -12.92 -12.94
CA LYS A 175 -14.98 -14.06 -13.29
C LYS A 175 -14.33 -14.71 -14.52
N GLU A 176 -13.71 -15.88 -14.35
CA GLU A 176 -13.38 -16.75 -15.47
C GLU A 176 -14.68 -17.23 -16.12
N ASN A 177 -15.23 -16.44 -17.05
CA ASN A 177 -16.29 -16.77 -18.02
C ASN A 177 -16.23 -15.60 -19.03
N GLU A 178 -15.95 -15.74 -20.33
CA GLU A 178 -16.21 -16.82 -21.27
C GLU A 178 -15.06 -16.88 -22.29
N ALA A 179 -14.24 -17.93 -22.23
CA ALA A 179 -13.52 -18.40 -23.41
C ALA A 179 -14.44 -19.41 -24.12
N LYS A 180 -15.33 -18.89 -24.97
CA LYS A 180 -15.93 -19.63 -26.09
C LYS A 180 -16.25 -18.68 -27.23
#